data_AF-A0A1D9CXV4-F1
#
_entry.id   AF-A0A1D9CXV4-F1
#
_cell.length_a   1.000
_cell.length_b   1.000
_cell.length_c   1.000
_cell.angle_alpha   90.00
_cell.angle_beta   90.00
_cell.angle_gamma   90.00
#
_symmetry.space_group_name_H-M   'P 1'
#
loop_
_entity.id
_entity.type
_entity.pdbx_description
1 polymer ?
#
loop_
_entity_poly.entity_id
_entity_poly.type
_entity_poly.pdbx_seq_one_letter_code
_entity_poly.pdbx_strand_id
1 'polypeptide(L)'
;MDADKPIYQRAKELGETPEKRSQRSQHDDFYLNETKRIWQDSKCRYGACKVWQQMKADELKVARCTVERLMKQYGLQGIWRGKGKITTNSRDDQKRADDLVNRNFSAYRLN
;
A
#
# COMPACT_ATOMS: atom_id res chain seq x y z
N MET A 1 17.29 -27.59 28.03
CA MET A 1 18.63 -27.51 27.41
C MET A 1 18.39 -26.92 26.03
N ASP A 2 18.14 -25.63 26.00
CA ASP A 2 17.55 -24.98 24.83
C ASP A 2 18.66 -24.20 24.16
N ALA A 3 19.33 -24.89 23.24
CA ALA A 3 20.37 -24.32 22.40
C ALA A 3 19.78 -23.13 21.65
N ASP A 4 20.40 -21.97 21.87
CA ASP A 4 20.09 -20.71 21.21
C ASP A 4 20.25 -20.89 19.70
N LYS A 5 19.14 -21.22 19.01
CA LYS A 5 19.17 -21.41 17.55
C LYS A 5 19.59 -20.08 16.93
N PRO A 6 20.67 -20.04 16.13
CA PRO A 6 21.09 -18.81 15.50
C PRO A 6 19.95 -18.25 14.65
N ILE A 7 19.74 -16.94 14.75
CA ILE A 7 18.62 -16.16 14.19
C ILE A 7 18.31 -16.54 12.73
N TYR A 8 19.36 -16.84 11.96
CA TYR A 8 19.28 -17.30 10.58
C TYR A 8 18.50 -18.61 10.39
N GLN A 9 18.74 -19.63 11.23
CA GLN A 9 18.06 -20.92 11.14
C GLN A 9 16.57 -20.80 11.45
N ARG A 10 16.21 -19.96 12.43
CA ARG A 10 14.81 -19.66 12.75
C ARG A 10 14.09 -18.97 11.60
N ALA A 11 14.73 -17.98 10.96
CA ALA A 11 14.16 -17.31 9.79
C ALA A 11 13.94 -18.26 8.62
N LYS A 12 14.89 -19.19 8.40
CA LYS A 12 14.79 -20.23 7.38
C LYS A 12 13.64 -21.21 7.68
N GLU A 13 13.51 -21.68 8.92
CA GLU A 13 12.43 -22.56 9.37
C GLU A 13 11.05 -21.91 9.21
N LEU A 14 10.92 -20.62 9.53
CA LEU A 14 9.69 -19.86 9.30
C LEU A 14 9.38 -19.68 7.81
N GLY A 15 10.38 -19.67 6.94
CA GLY A 15 10.22 -19.65 5.50
C GLY A 15 9.63 -20.97 4.97
N GLU A 16 10.20 -22.09 5.41
CA GLU A 16 9.86 -23.44 4.94
C GLU A 16 8.58 -24.01 5.58
N THR A 17 8.29 -23.67 6.83
CA THR A 17 7.13 -24.17 7.59
C THR A 17 6.16 -23.03 7.95
N PRO A 18 5.09 -22.80 7.15
CA PRO A 18 4.13 -21.72 7.39
C PRO A 18 3.41 -21.84 8.74
N GLU A 19 3.19 -23.07 9.21
CA GLU A 19 2.54 -23.40 10.49
C GLU A 19 3.28 -22.87 11.73
N LYS A 20 4.59 -22.66 11.64
CA LYS A 20 5.41 -22.15 12.75
C LYS A 20 5.46 -20.62 12.78
N ARG A 21 4.89 -19.94 11.77
CA ARG A 21 4.78 -18.49 11.74
C ARG A 21 3.80 -17.99 12.78
N SER A 22 3.90 -16.69 13.11
CA SER A 22 2.91 -16.04 13.96
C SER A 22 1.51 -16.17 13.35
N GLN A 23 0.49 -16.28 14.20
CA GLN A 23 -0.91 -16.38 13.76
C GLN A 23 -1.31 -15.24 12.81
N ARG A 24 -0.75 -14.04 13.02
CA ARG A 24 -0.95 -12.91 12.11
C ARG A 24 -0.44 -13.20 10.70
N SER A 25 0.75 -13.78 10.57
CA SER A 25 1.33 -14.09 9.25
C SER A 25 0.54 -15.17 8.54
N GLN A 26 0.06 -16.19 9.27
CA GLN A 26 -0.79 -17.24 8.70
C GLN A 26 -2.11 -16.67 8.16
N HIS A 27 -2.77 -15.79 8.91
CA HIS A 27 -3.96 -15.09 8.43
C HIS A 27 -3.66 -14.18 7.23
N ASP A 28 -2.54 -13.45 7.27
CA ASP A 28 -2.11 -12.59 6.17
C ASP A 28 -1.88 -13.41 4.89
N ASP A 29 -1.29 -14.61 5.00
CA ASP A 29 -1.09 -15.53 3.87
C ASP A 29 -2.44 -15.99 3.28
N PHE A 30 -3.41 -16.34 4.14
CA PHE A 30 -4.78 -16.70 3.70
C PHE A 30 -5.47 -15.54 2.96
N TYR A 31 -5.51 -14.36 3.58
CA TYR A 31 -6.16 -13.19 2.97
C TYR A 31 -5.44 -12.70 1.71
N LEU A 32 -4.12 -12.86 1.64
CA LEU A 32 -3.35 -12.52 0.45
C LEU A 32 -3.73 -13.41 -0.73
N ASN A 33 -3.88 -14.72 -0.51
CA ASN A 33 -4.29 -15.65 -1.57
C ASN A 33 -5.68 -15.28 -2.11
N GLU A 34 -6.62 -14.98 -1.22
CA GLU A 34 -7.96 -14.57 -1.62
C GLU A 34 -7.97 -13.20 -2.32
N THR A 35 -7.17 -12.24 -1.82
CA THR A 35 -6.96 -10.94 -2.47
C THR A 35 -6.42 -11.12 -3.89
N LYS A 36 -5.45 -12.03 -4.09
CA LYS A 36 -4.89 -12.34 -5.41
C LYS A 36 -5.91 -13.00 -6.32
N ARG A 37 -6.71 -13.95 -5.82
CA ARG A 37 -7.78 -14.61 -6.57
C ARG A 37 -8.75 -13.58 -7.15
N ILE A 38 -9.36 -12.76 -6.29
CA ILE A 38 -10.31 -11.71 -6.69
C ILE A 38 -9.66 -10.70 -7.64
N TRP A 39 -8.41 -10.30 -7.38
CA TRP A 39 -7.70 -9.37 -8.24
C TRP A 39 -7.46 -9.95 -9.64
N GLN A 40 -7.04 -11.21 -9.74
CA GLN A 40 -6.85 -11.92 -11.01
C GLN A 40 -8.18 -12.13 -11.74
N ASP A 41 -9.23 -12.57 -11.05
CA ASP A 41 -10.59 -12.77 -11.60
C ASP A 41 -11.13 -11.45 -12.18
N SER A 42 -10.84 -10.32 -11.53
CA SER A 42 -11.21 -8.99 -12.02
C SER A 42 -10.38 -8.49 -13.22
N LYS A 43 -9.41 -9.29 -13.70
CA LYS A 43 -8.38 -8.91 -14.68
C LYS A 43 -7.59 -7.68 -14.23
N CYS A 44 -7.14 -7.69 -12.97
CA CYS A 44 -6.36 -6.62 -12.33
C CYS A 44 -7.08 -5.26 -12.24
N ARG A 45 -8.40 -5.22 -12.45
CA ARG A 45 -9.18 -3.97 -12.47
C ARG A 45 -9.48 -3.46 -11.07
N TYR A 46 -9.66 -4.36 -10.11
CA TYR A 46 -10.08 -4.00 -8.77
C TYR A 46 -8.89 -3.50 -7.94
N GLY A 47 -9.05 -2.33 -7.33
CA GLY A 47 -8.17 -1.87 -6.25
C GLY A 47 -8.67 -2.34 -4.88
N ALA A 48 -7.96 -1.99 -3.82
CA ALA A 48 -8.22 -2.47 -2.46
C ALA A 48 -9.67 -2.30 -1.98
N CYS A 49 -10.31 -1.18 -2.29
CA CYS A 49 -11.71 -0.96 -1.90
C CYS A 49 -12.66 -1.98 -2.56
N LYS A 50 -12.48 -2.27 -3.85
CA LYS A 50 -13.33 -3.22 -4.59
C LYS A 50 -13.03 -4.67 -4.21
N VAL A 51 -11.76 -5.00 -3.99
CA VAL A 51 -11.37 -6.32 -3.48
C VAL A 51 -11.99 -6.56 -2.11
N TRP A 52 -11.87 -5.59 -1.19
CA TRP A 52 -12.48 -5.68 0.14
C TRP A 52 -14.01 -5.83 0.08
N GLN A 53 -14.70 -5.08 -0.81
CA GLN A 53 -16.13 -5.24 -1.01
C GLN A 53 -16.50 -6.63 -1.52
N GLN A 54 -15.71 -7.21 -2.43
CA GLN A 54 -15.93 -8.57 -2.91
C GLN A 54 -15.70 -9.60 -1.80
N MET A 55 -14.61 -9.48 -1.03
CA MET A 55 -14.37 -10.37 0.11
C MET A 55 -15.52 -10.32 1.14
N LYS A 56 -16.09 -9.12 1.36
CA LYS A 56 -17.27 -8.97 2.21
C LYS A 56 -18.52 -9.64 1.63
N ALA A 57 -18.69 -9.60 0.29
CA ALA A 57 -19.79 -10.28 -0.40
C ALA A 57 -19.63 -11.81 -0.35
N ASP A 58 -18.40 -12.30 -0.36
CA ASP A 58 -18.04 -13.72 -0.17
C ASP A 58 -18.05 -14.13 1.33
N GLU A 59 -18.69 -13.32 2.20
CA GLU A 59 -18.85 -13.51 3.65
C GLU A 59 -17.55 -13.58 4.48
N LEU A 60 -16.41 -13.18 3.90
CA LEU A 60 -15.13 -13.14 4.61
C LEU A 60 -15.01 -11.88 5.47
N LYS A 61 -14.87 -12.08 6.78
CA LYS A 61 -14.72 -11.00 7.77
C LYS A 61 -13.26 -10.50 7.82
N VAL A 62 -12.89 -9.65 6.86
CA VAL A 62 -11.59 -8.99 6.82
C VAL A 62 -11.71 -7.48 6.98
N ALA A 63 -10.81 -6.88 7.76
CA ALA A 63 -10.73 -5.43 7.88
C ALA A 63 -10.19 -4.83 6.57
N ARG A 64 -10.77 -3.70 6.13
CA ARG A 64 -10.34 -2.98 4.92
C ARG A 64 -8.85 -2.64 4.93
N CYS A 65 -8.33 -2.18 6.08
CA CYS A 65 -6.92 -1.83 6.25
C CYS A 65 -5.98 -3.04 6.06
N THR A 66 -6.45 -4.26 6.33
CA THR A 66 -5.68 -5.49 6.06
C THR A 66 -5.51 -5.69 4.56
N VAL A 67 -6.59 -5.59 3.80
CA VAL A 67 -6.55 -5.72 2.32
C VAL A 67 -5.67 -4.64 1.71
N GLU A 68 -5.85 -3.38 2.12
CA GLU A 68 -5.03 -2.25 1.64
C GLU A 68 -3.54 -2.45 1.93
N ARG A 69 -3.20 -2.87 3.16
CA ARG A 69 -1.82 -3.16 3.55
C ARG A 69 -1.22 -4.31 2.72
N LEU A 70 -1.94 -5.42 2.56
CA LEU A 70 -1.47 -6.58 1.80
C LEU A 70 -1.28 -6.23 0.32
N MET A 71 -2.24 -5.53 -0.29
CA MET A 71 -2.11 -5.09 -1.68
C MET A 71 -0.90 -4.18 -1.87
N LYS A 72 -0.67 -3.23 -0.95
CA LYS A 72 0.52 -2.35 -0.99
C LYS A 72 1.83 -3.12 -0.83
N GLN A 73 1.90 -4.06 0.12
CA GLN A 73 3.10 -4.86 0.40
C GLN A 73 3.51 -5.73 -0.79
N TYR A 74 2.53 -6.27 -1.53
CA TYR A 74 2.76 -7.17 -2.66
C TYR A 74 2.65 -6.48 -4.03
N GLY A 75 2.55 -5.15 -4.07
CA GLY A 75 2.51 -4.38 -5.33
C GLY A 75 1.24 -4.62 -6.17
N LEU A 76 0.16 -5.12 -5.55
CA LEU A 76 -1.11 -5.32 -6.24
C LEU A 76 -1.84 -3.98 -6.34
N GLN A 77 -2.10 -3.54 -7.56
CA GLN A 77 -2.78 -2.28 -7.83
C GLN A 77 -3.93 -2.49 -8.79
N GLY A 78 -5.06 -1.84 -8.52
CA GLY A 78 -6.17 -1.78 -9.46
C GLY A 78 -5.94 -0.74 -10.55
N ILE A 79 -6.61 -0.91 -11.69
CA ILE A 79 -6.56 0.07 -12.78
C ILE A 79 -7.10 1.43 -12.31
N TRP A 80 -6.29 2.47 -12.51
CA TRP A 80 -6.73 3.86 -12.37
C TRP A 80 -7.20 4.41 -13.73
N ARG A 81 -8.41 4.97 -13.78
CA ARG A 81 -8.94 5.66 -14.95
C ARG A 81 -8.98 7.15 -14.66
N GLY A 82 -8.06 7.91 -15.23
CA GLY A 82 -7.94 9.36 -15.07
C GLY A 82 -6.56 9.86 -15.48
N LYS A 83 -6.46 11.17 -15.78
CA LYS A 83 -5.14 11.82 -15.83
C LYS A 83 -4.54 11.84 -14.42
N GLY A 84 -3.21 11.91 -14.35
CA GLY A 84 -2.41 11.99 -13.11
C GLY A 84 -2.91 13.02 -12.09
N LYS A 85 -2.27 13.10 -10.91
CA LYS A 85 -2.61 14.05 -9.84
C LYS A 85 -2.89 15.43 -10.45
N ILE A 86 -4.16 15.84 -10.47
CA ILE A 86 -4.56 17.17 -10.90
C ILE A 86 -4.21 18.09 -9.74
N THR A 87 -2.97 18.56 -9.73
CA THR A 87 -2.59 19.66 -8.86
C THR A 87 -3.37 20.89 -9.35
N THR A 88 -4.01 21.60 -8.43
CA THR A 88 -4.71 22.86 -8.68
C THR A 88 -3.88 23.72 -9.65
N ASN A 89 -4.41 23.99 -10.84
CA ASN A 89 -3.80 24.96 -11.74
C ASN A 89 -3.75 26.31 -11.00
N SER A 90 -2.56 26.86 -10.83
CA SER A 90 -2.41 28.19 -10.25
C SER A 90 -3.24 29.17 -11.09
N ARG A 91 -4.17 29.86 -10.43
CA ARG A 91 -4.92 30.96 -11.01
C ARG A 91 -4.02 32.19 -11.05
N ASP A 92 -3.25 32.29 -12.13
CA ASP A 92 -2.31 33.40 -12.37
C ASP A 92 -3.01 34.72 -12.71
N ASP A 93 -4.31 34.66 -12.99
CA ASP A 93 -5.21 35.78 -13.23
C ASP A 93 -5.61 36.55 -11.95
N GLN A 94 -5.38 35.98 -10.77
CA GLN A 94 -5.70 36.64 -9.50
C GLN A 94 -4.55 37.51 -9.01
N LYS A 95 -4.85 38.75 -8.62
CA LYS A 95 -3.89 39.65 -7.98
C LYS A 95 -3.34 39.00 -6.71
N ARG A 96 -2.02 38.76 -6.67
CA ARG A 96 -1.31 38.31 -5.46
C ARG A 96 -1.31 39.45 -4.43
N ALA A 97 -1.33 39.09 -3.15
CA ALA A 97 -1.13 40.08 -2.10
C ALA A 97 0.27 40.72 -2.27
N ASP A 98 0.35 42.03 -2.09
CA ASP A 98 1.59 42.78 -2.22
C ASP A 98 2.55 42.36 -1.08
N ASP A 99 3.83 42.11 -1.42
CA ASP A 99 4.85 41.79 -0.42
C ASP A 99 5.29 43.05 0.32
N LEU A 100 4.64 43.33 1.45
CA LEU A 100 4.94 44.50 2.29
C LEU A 100 6.30 44.41 3.00
N VAL A 101 6.97 43.26 2.94
CA VAL A 101 8.22 42.99 3.68
C VAL A 101 9.44 43.04 2.75
N ASN A 102 9.27 43.33 1.45
CA ASN A 102 10.35 43.42 0.45
C ASN A 102 11.36 42.27 0.57
N ARG A 103 10.86 41.02 0.60
CA ARG A 103 11.72 39.85 0.81
C ARG A 103 12.56 39.61 -0.44
N ASN A 104 13.88 39.58 -0.27
CA ASN A 104 14.77 39.17 -1.33
C ASN A 104 14.86 37.64 -1.41
N PHE A 105 14.19 37.04 -2.40
CA PHE A 105 14.26 35.61 -2.68
C PHE A 105 15.40 35.22 -3.63
N SER A 106 16.33 36.13 -3.96
CA SER A 106 17.49 35.80 -4.78
C SER A 106 18.41 34.82 -4.03
N ALA A 107 18.53 33.60 -4.53
CA ALA A 107 19.61 32.70 -4.10
C ALA A 107 20.84 32.95 -4.98
N TYR A 108 21.99 33.24 -4.38
CA TYR A 108 23.25 33.28 -5.12
C TYR A 108 23.59 31.86 -5.55
N ARG A 109 23.46 31.57 -6.85
CA ARG A 109 23.93 30.32 -7.43
C ARG A 109 25.44 30.43 -7.60
N LEU A 110 26.20 29.69 -6.80
CA LEU A 110 27.62 29.46 -7.07
C LEU A 110 27.71 28.58 -8.34
N ASN A 111 28.50 29.01 -9.32
CA ASN A 111 28.80 28.23 -10.54
C ASN A 111 29.86 27.16 -10.25
#